data_AF-A0A2R6KD00-F1
#
_entry.id   AF-A0A2R6KD00-F1
#
_cell.length_a   1.000
_cell.length_b   1.000
_cell.length_c   1.000
_cell.angle_alpha   90.00
_cell.angle_beta   90.00
_cell.angle_gamma   90.00
#
_symmetry.space_group_name_H-M   'P 1'
#
loop_
_entity.id
_entity.type
_entity.pdbx_description
1 polymer ?
#
loop_
_entity_poly.entity_id
_entity_poly.type
_entity_poly.pdbx_seq_one_letter_code
_entity_poly.pdbx_strand_id
1 'polypeptide(L)'
;MPRDRSPSAAPDEREPAVTTEDDSPYAVWQYKPTGDGHVPTSPINVVFPLASSDRGLADVMAVLDRVGWRSAPIEYVRYAWHREREEYELQQATAAEAFYGTVGRRHVRCWELEGAVSMQAHEDTAATPNHGIESYRRAQRRVEYLFDDAGWTVDGTVRFANEKSPDHDGHVTVIRP
;
A
#
# COMPACT_ATOMS: atom_id res chain seq x y z
N MET A 1 -4.11 -6.02 -28.54
CA MET A 1 -5.24 -5.72 -27.62
C MET A 1 -4.76 -6.05 -26.22
N PRO A 2 -4.46 -5.08 -25.35
CA PRO A 2 -4.23 -5.41 -23.95
C PRO A 2 -5.55 -5.94 -23.38
N ARG A 3 -5.50 -7.06 -22.68
CA ARG A 3 -6.67 -7.63 -21.99
C ARG A 3 -6.94 -6.75 -20.78
N ASP A 4 -8.14 -6.18 -20.69
CA ASP A 4 -8.68 -5.62 -19.45
C ASP A 4 -8.64 -6.70 -18.37
N ARG A 5 -7.58 -6.73 -17.57
CA ARG A 5 -7.51 -7.47 -16.32
C ARG A 5 -7.08 -6.51 -15.22
N SER A 6 -8.02 -5.67 -14.79
CA SER A 6 -7.93 -4.99 -13.50
C SER A 6 -9.31 -4.99 -12.86
N PRO A 7 -9.61 -5.88 -11.89
CA PRO A 7 -10.84 -5.80 -11.12
C PRO A 7 -10.68 -4.74 -10.04
N SER A 8 -10.82 -3.45 -10.38
CA SER A 8 -10.60 -2.34 -9.44
C SER A 8 -11.88 -1.58 -9.03
N ALA A 9 -13.10 -1.97 -9.46
CA ALA A 9 -14.21 -1.01 -9.35
C ALA A 9 -15.63 -1.55 -9.13
N ALA A 10 -15.83 -2.64 -8.39
CA ALA A 10 -17.15 -2.96 -7.85
C ALA A 10 -17.06 -3.05 -6.32
N PRO A 11 -18.08 -2.57 -5.57
CA PRO A 11 -18.19 -2.87 -4.14
C PRO A 11 -18.13 -4.39 -3.97
N ASP A 12 -17.16 -4.83 -3.21
CA ASP A 12 -16.86 -6.23 -2.98
C ASP A 12 -17.46 -6.63 -1.64
N GLU A 13 -18.57 -7.37 -1.67
CA GLU A 13 -19.33 -7.75 -0.48
C GLU A 13 -18.69 -8.92 0.30
N ARG A 14 -17.51 -9.41 -0.14
CA ARG A 14 -16.79 -10.47 0.57
C ARG A 14 -16.45 -10.01 2.01
N GLU A 15 -16.48 -10.93 2.96
CA GLU A 15 -16.02 -10.63 4.31
C GLU A 15 -14.51 -10.30 4.31
N PRO A 16 -14.04 -9.40 5.20
CA PRO A 16 -12.63 -9.15 5.38
C PRO A 16 -11.89 -10.45 5.71
N ALA A 17 -10.87 -10.79 4.92
CA ALA A 17 -10.00 -11.92 5.19
C ALA A 17 -8.97 -11.62 6.29
N VAL A 18 -8.73 -10.34 6.57
CA VAL A 18 -7.89 -9.86 7.67
C VAL A 18 -8.69 -8.84 8.46
N THR A 19 -9.00 -9.18 9.71
CA THR A 19 -9.83 -8.35 10.61
C THR A 19 -9.01 -7.47 11.54
N THR A 20 -7.84 -7.95 11.95
CA THR A 20 -6.90 -7.22 12.81
C THR A 20 -5.47 -7.40 12.31
N GLU A 21 -4.56 -6.53 12.74
CA GLU A 21 -3.14 -6.63 12.39
C GLU A 21 -2.46 -7.84 13.04
N ASP A 22 -3.05 -8.42 14.08
CA ASP A 22 -2.52 -9.63 14.73
C ASP A 22 -2.85 -10.91 13.94
N ASP A 23 -3.83 -10.85 13.04
CA ASP A 23 -4.31 -11.99 12.26
C ASP A 23 -3.43 -12.29 11.02
N SER A 24 -2.47 -11.42 10.69
CA SER A 24 -1.78 -11.45 9.40
C SER A 24 -0.37 -10.89 9.49
N PRO A 25 0.60 -11.34 8.66
CA PRO A 25 1.93 -10.73 8.55
C PRO A 25 1.93 -9.36 7.85
N TYR A 26 0.74 -8.84 7.50
CA TYR A 26 0.60 -7.58 6.79
C TYR A 26 0.23 -6.48 7.78
N ALA A 27 0.80 -5.29 7.58
CA ALA A 27 0.22 -4.09 8.12
C ALA A 27 -1.18 -3.88 7.50
N VAL A 28 -2.13 -3.45 8.32
CA VAL A 28 -3.49 -3.12 7.88
C VAL A 28 -3.64 -1.61 7.78
N TRP A 29 -2.96 -0.87 8.66
CA TRP A 29 -2.96 0.58 8.72
C TRP A 29 -1.56 1.18 8.73
N GLN A 30 -1.49 2.38 8.17
CA GLN A 30 -0.42 3.33 8.41
C GLN A 30 -0.78 4.22 9.61
N TYR A 31 0.14 4.35 10.55
CA TYR A 31 -0.01 5.13 11.77
C TYR A 31 0.85 6.40 11.78
N LYS A 32 0.40 7.40 12.55
CA LYS A 32 1.23 8.53 12.98
C LYS A 32 1.40 8.51 14.50
N PRO A 33 2.54 8.96 15.02
CA PRO A 33 2.74 9.11 16.45
C PRO A 33 1.91 10.29 16.98
N THR A 34 1.51 10.18 18.23
CA THR A 34 0.78 11.17 19.03
C THR A 34 1.38 11.20 20.44
N GLY A 35 0.98 12.15 21.28
CA GLY A 35 1.46 12.22 22.66
C GLY A 35 1.16 10.96 23.49
N ASP A 36 0.07 10.25 23.14
CA ASP A 36 -0.46 9.12 23.91
C ASP A 36 -0.33 7.76 23.17
N GLY A 37 0.45 7.70 22.08
CA GLY A 37 0.65 6.47 21.30
C GLY A 37 0.55 6.71 19.79
N HIS A 38 -0.10 5.79 19.06
CA HIS A 38 -0.22 5.84 17.60
C HIS A 38 -1.69 5.85 17.18
N VAL A 39 -2.00 6.61 16.13
CA VAL A 39 -3.36 6.64 15.55
C VAL A 39 -3.33 6.30 14.07
N PRO A 40 -4.31 5.51 13.57
CA PRO A 40 -4.36 5.13 12.16
C PRO A 40 -4.67 6.36 11.30
N THR A 41 -4.08 6.40 10.10
CA THR A 41 -4.14 7.56 9.20
C THR A 41 -4.51 7.19 7.77
N SER A 42 -4.06 6.05 7.27
CA SER A 42 -4.33 5.61 5.91
C SER A 42 -4.28 4.09 5.84
N PRO A 43 -5.13 3.45 5.02
CA PRO A 43 -5.14 2.01 4.87
C PRO A 43 -3.92 1.54 4.08
N ILE A 44 -3.45 0.33 4.38
CA ILE A 44 -2.64 -0.45 3.43
C ILE A 44 -3.58 -0.97 2.34
N ASN A 45 -3.16 -0.82 1.08
CA ASN A 45 -3.95 -1.21 -0.10
C ASN A 45 -3.17 -2.09 -1.09
N VAL A 46 -1.89 -2.37 -0.86
CA VAL A 46 -1.11 -3.32 -1.65
C VAL A 46 -0.25 -4.18 -0.70
N VAL A 47 -0.19 -5.49 -0.95
CA VAL A 47 0.65 -6.42 -0.19
C VAL A 47 1.38 -7.41 -1.08
N PHE A 48 2.55 -7.86 -0.62
CA PHE A 48 3.41 -8.81 -1.29
C PHE A 48 3.72 -9.97 -0.31
N PRO A 49 3.10 -11.16 -0.45
CA PRO A 49 3.45 -12.33 0.35
C PRO A 49 4.76 -12.93 -0.16
N LEU A 50 5.88 -12.58 0.47
CA LEU A 50 7.21 -12.97 0.01
C LEU A 50 7.87 -14.06 0.87
N ALA A 51 7.20 -14.56 1.91
CA ALA A 51 7.78 -15.47 2.89
C ALA A 51 8.30 -16.79 2.29
N SER A 52 7.78 -17.19 1.12
CA SER A 52 8.22 -18.36 0.36
C SER A 52 9.08 -18.03 -0.87
N SER A 53 9.59 -16.80 -0.97
CA SER A 53 10.36 -16.29 -2.11
C SER A 53 11.72 -15.78 -1.63
N ASP A 54 12.74 -15.85 -2.50
CA ASP A 54 14.04 -15.20 -2.28
C ASP A 54 14.00 -13.68 -2.57
N ARG A 55 12.81 -13.11 -2.69
CA ARG A 55 12.60 -11.68 -3.01
C ARG A 55 12.17 -10.94 -1.75
N GLY A 56 12.55 -9.67 -1.64
CA GLY A 56 12.18 -8.83 -0.50
C GLY A 56 11.81 -7.41 -0.90
N LEU A 57 11.82 -6.50 0.06
CA LEU A 57 11.54 -5.09 -0.15
C LEU A 57 12.41 -4.46 -1.24
N ALA A 58 13.69 -4.83 -1.32
CA ALA A 58 14.59 -4.32 -2.35
C ALA A 58 14.09 -4.63 -3.77
N ASP A 59 13.54 -5.83 -4.02
CA ASP A 59 13.00 -6.22 -5.32
C ASP A 59 11.71 -5.49 -5.66
N VAL A 60 10.85 -5.26 -4.66
CA VAL A 60 9.64 -4.44 -4.79
C VAL A 60 10.01 -3.02 -5.20
N MET A 61 10.97 -2.40 -4.49
CA MET A 61 11.43 -1.04 -4.80
C MET A 61 12.14 -0.97 -6.16
N ALA A 62 12.84 -2.01 -6.58
CA ALA A 62 13.51 -2.07 -7.89
C ALA A 62 12.53 -2.05 -9.08
N VAL A 63 11.27 -2.47 -8.91
CA VAL A 63 10.24 -2.31 -9.96
C VAL A 63 9.91 -0.82 -10.15
N LEU A 64 9.76 -0.08 -9.04
CA LEU A 64 9.43 1.35 -9.07
C LEU A 64 10.60 2.20 -9.59
N ASP A 65 11.82 1.87 -9.17
CA ASP A 65 13.04 2.55 -9.64
C ASP A 65 13.24 2.41 -11.16
N ARG A 66 12.98 1.22 -11.71
CA ARG A 66 13.09 0.94 -13.16
C ARG A 66 12.21 1.83 -14.03
N VAL A 67 11.08 2.29 -13.51
CA VAL A 67 10.17 3.21 -14.21
C VAL A 67 10.37 4.68 -13.82
N GLY A 68 11.48 4.97 -13.14
CA GLY A 68 11.93 6.32 -12.83
C GLY A 68 11.30 6.95 -11.59
N TRP A 69 10.61 6.17 -10.74
CA TRP A 69 10.13 6.69 -9.47
C TRP A 69 11.32 7.04 -8.57
N ARG A 70 11.23 8.19 -7.90
CA ARG A 70 12.27 8.71 -7.02
C ARG A 70 12.12 8.10 -5.64
N SER A 71 13.18 7.49 -5.15
CA SER A 71 13.28 7.05 -3.76
C SER A 71 13.41 8.24 -2.79
N ALA A 72 13.02 8.01 -1.54
CA ALA A 72 13.12 8.98 -0.44
C ALA A 72 12.54 10.38 -0.75
N PRO A 73 11.31 10.50 -1.31
CA PRO A 73 10.61 11.79 -1.31
C PRO A 73 10.51 12.34 0.12
N ILE A 74 10.49 13.67 0.25
CA ILE A 74 10.23 14.31 1.55
C ILE A 74 8.79 14.00 1.94
N GLU A 75 8.62 13.18 2.97
CA GLU A 75 7.32 12.73 3.44
C GLU A 75 7.24 12.72 4.96
N TYR A 76 6.02 12.72 5.47
CA TYR A 76 5.81 12.57 6.90
C TYR A 76 6.25 11.19 7.37
N VAL A 77 6.86 11.15 8.55
CA VAL A 77 7.17 9.91 9.28
C VAL A 77 5.87 9.15 9.55
N ARG A 78 5.86 7.87 9.17
CA ARG A 78 4.74 6.95 9.38
C ARG A 78 5.21 5.59 9.87
N TYR A 79 4.31 4.92 10.56
CA TYR A 79 4.56 3.65 11.21
C TYR A 79 3.56 2.58 10.78
N ALA A 80 3.89 1.32 10.99
CA ALA A 80 2.98 0.17 10.88
C ALA A 80 3.17 -0.75 12.08
N TRP A 81 2.14 -1.49 12.48
CA TRP A 81 2.24 -2.47 13.56
C TRP A 81 3.01 -3.72 13.10
N HIS A 82 4.01 -4.14 13.88
CA HIS A 82 4.72 -5.41 13.72
C HIS A 82 4.27 -6.35 14.84
N ARG A 83 3.50 -7.36 14.47
CA ARG A 83 2.88 -8.31 15.41
C ARG A 83 3.90 -9.11 16.21
N GLU A 84 4.89 -9.75 15.57
CA GLU A 84 5.84 -10.61 16.31
C GLU A 84 6.71 -9.84 17.31
N ARG A 85 6.93 -8.54 17.08
CA ARG A 85 7.71 -7.65 17.95
C ARG A 85 6.84 -6.82 18.90
N GLU A 86 5.52 -6.86 18.71
CA GLU A 86 4.53 -6.03 19.41
C GLU A 86 4.92 -4.53 19.43
N GLU A 87 5.39 -4.01 18.29
CA GLU A 87 5.85 -2.62 18.19
C GLU A 87 5.44 -1.93 16.88
N TYR A 88 5.49 -0.60 16.89
CA TYR A 88 5.26 0.21 15.70
C TYR A 88 6.58 0.48 14.97
N GLU A 89 6.71 -0.02 13.75
CA GLU A 89 7.90 0.14 12.94
C GLU A 89 7.80 1.30 11.96
N LEU A 90 8.90 2.07 11.88
CA LEU A 90 9.05 3.15 10.92
C LEU A 90 9.00 2.62 9.49
N GLN A 91 8.37 3.37 8.57
CA GLN A 91 8.43 3.08 7.14
C GLN A 91 9.88 2.86 6.67
N GLN A 92 10.11 1.77 5.95
CA GLN A 92 11.46 1.33 5.59
C GLN A 92 11.85 1.82 4.18
N ALA A 93 10.88 2.02 3.30
CA ALA A 93 11.10 2.57 1.97
C ALA A 93 9.96 3.46 1.49
N THR A 94 10.28 4.39 0.59
CA THR A 94 9.34 5.28 -0.08
C THR A 94 9.74 5.48 -1.53
N ALA A 95 8.75 5.68 -2.40
CA ALA A 95 8.99 6.08 -3.78
C ALA A 95 7.84 6.94 -4.32
N ALA A 96 8.15 7.88 -5.21
CA ALA A 96 7.15 8.76 -5.82
C ALA A 96 7.46 9.05 -7.30
N GLU A 97 6.44 9.39 -8.09
CA GLU A 97 6.62 9.80 -9.51
C GLU A 97 7.48 11.06 -9.66
N ALA A 98 7.61 11.89 -8.62
CA ALA A 98 8.46 13.08 -8.59
C ALA A 98 9.01 13.37 -7.18
N PHE A 99 10.22 13.93 -7.10
CA PHE A 99 10.85 14.26 -5.81
C PHE A 99 10.11 15.39 -5.08
N TYR A 100 9.65 16.40 -5.82
CA TYR A 100 8.78 17.48 -5.35
C TYR A 100 7.40 17.37 -6.01
N GLY A 101 6.33 17.52 -5.24
CA GLY A 101 4.96 17.56 -5.75
C GLY A 101 3.98 17.66 -4.58
N THR A 102 2.95 18.50 -4.71
CA THR A 102 1.93 18.71 -3.67
C THR A 102 0.53 18.26 -4.09
N VAL A 103 0.27 18.08 -5.40
CA VAL A 103 -1.02 17.62 -5.95
C VAL A 103 -0.77 16.77 -7.20
N GLY A 104 -1.52 15.68 -7.34
CA GLY A 104 -1.55 14.77 -8.50
C GLY A 104 -0.37 13.81 -8.59
N ARG A 105 0.56 13.86 -7.62
CA ARG A 105 1.70 12.95 -7.55
C ARG A 105 1.30 11.65 -6.89
N ARG A 106 1.65 10.51 -7.49
CA ARG A 106 1.53 9.21 -6.83
C ARG A 106 2.78 8.89 -6.06
N HIS A 107 2.59 8.31 -4.88
CA HIS A 107 3.69 7.80 -4.09
C HIS A 107 3.27 6.62 -3.22
N VAL A 108 4.29 5.93 -2.73
CA VAL A 108 4.16 4.76 -1.88
C VAL A 108 5.03 4.86 -0.65
N ARG A 109 4.57 4.23 0.42
CA ARG A 109 5.34 3.91 1.63
C ARG A 109 5.28 2.41 1.85
N CYS A 110 6.39 1.81 2.24
CA CYS A 110 6.54 0.37 2.37
C CYS A 110 7.09 -0.05 3.73
N TRP A 111 6.62 -1.20 4.19
CA TRP A 111 7.08 -1.91 5.38
C TRP A 111 7.27 -3.38 5.02
N GLU A 112 8.43 -3.94 5.32
CA GLU A 112 8.74 -5.37 5.28
C GLU A 112 8.58 -5.93 6.68
N LEU A 113 7.57 -6.78 6.85
CA LEU A 113 7.12 -7.36 8.12
C LEU A 113 6.94 -8.86 7.91
N GLU A 114 7.55 -9.69 8.75
CA GLU A 114 7.25 -11.13 8.82
C GLU A 114 7.32 -11.86 7.45
N GLY A 115 8.27 -11.48 6.59
CA GLY A 115 8.44 -12.04 5.25
C GLY A 115 7.41 -11.53 4.23
N ALA A 116 6.66 -10.49 4.53
CA ALA A 116 5.76 -9.82 3.60
C ALA A 116 6.13 -8.35 3.45
N VAL A 117 5.79 -7.75 2.30
CA VAL A 117 5.83 -6.29 2.14
C VAL A 117 4.41 -5.76 2.15
N SER A 118 4.15 -4.77 3.00
CA SER A 118 2.92 -3.99 3.02
C SER A 118 3.22 -2.62 2.40
N MET A 119 2.37 -2.19 1.48
CA MET A 119 2.54 -0.95 0.74
C MET A 119 1.26 -0.12 0.81
N GLN A 120 1.44 1.13 1.22
CA GLN A 120 0.43 2.16 1.13
C GLN A 120 0.68 2.96 -0.15
N ALA A 121 -0.26 2.94 -1.08
CA ALA A 121 -0.21 3.66 -2.35
C ALA A 121 -1.31 4.73 -2.38
N HIS A 122 -0.96 5.98 -2.65
CA HIS A 122 -1.94 7.07 -2.81
C HIS A 122 -1.48 8.14 -3.79
N GLU A 123 -2.46 8.90 -4.28
CA GLU A 123 -2.25 10.11 -5.06
C GLU A 123 -2.41 11.32 -4.14
N ASP A 124 -1.41 12.19 -4.08
CA ASP A 124 -1.47 13.48 -3.39
C ASP A 124 -2.69 14.27 -3.92
N THR A 125 -3.76 14.38 -3.15
CA THR A 125 -4.90 15.26 -3.46
C THR A 125 -4.90 16.46 -2.52
N ALA A 126 -5.55 17.54 -2.93
CA ALA A 126 -5.73 18.69 -2.06
C ALA A 126 -6.41 18.26 -0.74
N ALA A 127 -6.00 18.87 0.37
CA ALA A 127 -6.47 18.56 1.72
C ALA A 127 -7.99 18.79 1.93
N THR A 128 -8.69 19.35 0.95
CA THR A 128 -10.12 19.65 1.02
C THR A 128 -10.82 19.19 -0.26
N PRO A 129 -11.87 18.34 -0.20
CA PRO A 129 -12.50 17.74 0.98
C PRO A 129 -12.05 16.27 1.13
N ASN A 130 -10.99 16.00 1.90
CA ASN A 130 -10.40 14.67 2.14
C ASN A 130 -9.85 13.94 0.89
N HIS A 131 -8.88 13.05 1.11
CA HIS A 131 -8.46 12.08 0.10
C HIS A 131 -9.61 11.09 -0.11
N GLY A 132 -10.42 11.31 -1.15
CA GLY A 132 -11.46 10.35 -1.51
C GLY A 132 -10.86 9.03 -1.97
N ILE A 133 -11.65 7.95 -1.91
CA ILE A 133 -11.31 6.60 -2.36
C ILE A 133 -10.62 6.53 -3.73
N GLU A 134 -10.92 7.47 -4.61
CA GLU A 134 -10.33 7.54 -5.94
C GLU A 134 -8.81 7.84 -5.92
N SER A 135 -8.30 8.57 -4.92
CA SER A 135 -6.86 8.79 -4.73
C SER A 135 -6.12 7.46 -4.52
N TYR A 136 -6.64 6.64 -3.61
CA TYR A 136 -6.07 5.31 -3.33
C TYR A 136 -6.19 4.40 -4.54
N ARG A 137 -7.37 4.33 -5.16
CA ARG A 137 -7.61 3.48 -6.33
C ARG A 137 -6.73 3.81 -7.53
N ARG A 138 -6.49 5.10 -7.82
CA ARG A 138 -5.61 5.50 -8.94
C ARG A 138 -4.17 5.09 -8.71
N ALA A 139 -3.65 5.31 -7.51
CA ALA A 139 -2.29 4.91 -7.16
C ALA A 139 -2.14 3.39 -7.12
N GLN A 140 -3.10 2.68 -6.54
CA GLN A 140 -3.16 1.22 -6.51
C GLN A 140 -3.16 0.63 -7.92
N ARG A 141 -4.06 1.07 -8.83
CA ARG A 141 -4.07 0.63 -10.24
C ARG A 141 -2.75 0.92 -10.96
N ARG A 142 -2.10 2.04 -10.63
CA ARG A 142 -0.79 2.35 -11.20
C ARG A 142 0.25 1.34 -10.73
N VAL A 143 0.27 0.99 -9.44
CA VAL A 143 1.16 -0.05 -8.89
C VAL A 143 0.85 -1.40 -9.53
N GLU A 144 -0.41 -1.81 -9.61
CA GLU A 144 -0.85 -3.05 -10.30
C GLU A 144 -0.24 -3.16 -11.70
N TYR A 145 -0.43 -2.14 -12.53
CA TYR A 145 0.11 -2.10 -13.89
C TYR A 145 1.63 -2.24 -13.91
N LEU A 146 2.35 -1.54 -13.02
CA LEU A 146 3.81 -1.55 -12.99
C LEU A 146 4.37 -2.94 -12.65
N PHE A 147 3.72 -3.63 -11.72
CA PHE A 147 4.14 -4.97 -11.32
C PHE A 147 3.74 -6.04 -12.34
N ASP A 148 2.55 -5.94 -12.94
CA ASP A 148 2.13 -6.82 -14.04
C ASP A 148 3.08 -6.70 -15.24
N ASP A 149 3.43 -5.48 -15.64
CA ASP A 149 4.41 -5.21 -16.72
C ASP A 149 5.81 -5.75 -16.38
N ALA A 150 6.19 -5.73 -15.10
CA ALA A 150 7.42 -6.34 -14.61
C ALA A 150 7.36 -7.88 -14.49
N GLY A 151 6.25 -8.51 -14.88
CA GLY A 151 6.06 -9.96 -14.90
C GLY A 151 5.62 -10.57 -13.56
N TRP A 152 5.19 -9.76 -12.60
CA TRP A 152 4.63 -10.24 -11.34
C TRP A 152 3.15 -10.57 -11.53
N THR A 153 2.63 -11.52 -10.75
CA THR A 153 1.21 -11.84 -10.74
C THR A 153 0.46 -10.88 -9.84
N VAL A 154 -0.55 -10.20 -10.38
CA VAL A 154 -1.42 -9.25 -9.66
C VAL A 154 -2.79 -9.88 -9.40
N ASP A 155 -3.24 -9.79 -8.15
CA ASP A 155 -4.44 -10.46 -7.67
C ASP A 155 -5.23 -9.57 -6.67
N GLY A 156 -6.43 -9.12 -7.04
CA GLY A 156 -7.29 -8.26 -6.19
C GLY A 156 -8.19 -9.06 -5.22
N THR A 157 -7.76 -10.21 -4.72
CA THR A 157 -8.65 -11.13 -4.00
C THR A 157 -8.84 -10.85 -2.52
N VAL A 158 -8.11 -9.92 -1.90
CA VAL A 158 -8.13 -9.76 -0.45
C VAL A 158 -8.85 -8.50 -0.02
N ARG A 159 -9.64 -8.62 1.07
CA ARG A 159 -10.23 -7.49 1.79
C ARG A 159 -9.67 -7.43 3.21
N PHE A 160 -9.31 -6.24 3.64
CA PHE A 160 -8.95 -5.95 5.02
C PHE A 160 -10.12 -5.23 5.71
N ALA A 161 -10.25 -5.40 7.02
CA ALA A 161 -11.20 -4.65 7.85
C ALA A 161 -10.69 -3.23 8.14
N ASN A 162 -10.21 -2.56 7.09
CA ASN A 162 -9.74 -1.19 7.09
C ASN A 162 -10.58 -0.35 6.14
N GLU A 163 -11.88 -0.58 6.06
CA GLU A 163 -12.82 0.22 5.27
C GLU A 163 -13.29 1.44 6.08
N LYS A 164 -13.49 2.58 5.41
CA LYS A 164 -14.05 3.79 6.00
C LYS A 164 -14.69 4.61 4.88
N SER A 165 -15.99 4.41 4.68
CA SER A 165 -16.72 5.15 3.64
C SER A 165 -16.75 6.66 3.96
N PRO A 166 -16.51 7.56 2.98
CA PRO A 166 -16.24 7.32 1.56
C PRO A 166 -14.73 7.30 1.21
N ASP A 167 -13.86 7.23 2.21
CA ASP A 167 -12.41 7.43 2.09
C ASP A 167 -11.70 6.20 1.50
N HIS A 168 -12.09 4.97 1.86
CA HIS A 168 -11.53 3.73 1.33
C HIS A 168 -12.45 2.51 1.58
N ASP A 169 -12.36 1.48 0.73
CA ASP A 169 -13.27 0.30 0.67
C ASP A 169 -12.67 -1.00 1.22
N GLY A 170 -11.45 -0.93 1.75
CA GLY A 170 -10.72 -2.06 2.28
C GLY A 170 -10.22 -3.07 1.25
N HIS A 171 -10.26 -2.71 -0.04
CA HIS A 171 -9.72 -3.54 -1.11
C HIS A 171 -8.19 -3.51 -1.10
N VAL A 172 -7.58 -4.70 -1.16
CA VAL A 172 -6.13 -4.86 -1.16
C VAL A 172 -5.69 -5.68 -2.35
N THR A 173 -4.73 -5.14 -3.10
CA THR A 173 -4.06 -5.85 -4.18
C THR A 173 -2.97 -6.74 -3.60
N VAL A 174 -2.99 -8.03 -3.93
CA VAL A 174 -1.93 -8.98 -3.63
C VAL A 174 -1.04 -9.14 -4.86
N ILE A 175 0.26 -8.95 -4.70
CA ILE A 175 1.23 -9.03 -5.80
C ILE A 175 2.29 -10.09 -5.49
N ARG A 176 2.49 -11.05 -6.40
CA ARG A 176 3.35 -12.22 -6.22
C ARG A 176 4.43 -12.29 -7.31
N PRO A 177 5.66 -12.71 -6.97
CA PRO A 177 6.79 -12.73 -7.90
C PRO A 177 6.68 -13.73 -9.04
#